data_AF-A0A535IK56-F1
#
_entry.id   AF-A0A535IK56-F1
#
_cell.length_a   1.000
_cell.length_b   1.000
_cell.length_c   1.000
_cell.angle_alpha   90.00
_cell.angle_beta   90.00
_cell.angle_gamma   90.00
#
_symmetry.space_group_name_H-M   'P 1'
#
loop_
_entity.id
_entity.type
_entity.pdbx_description
1 polymer ?
#
loop_
_entity_poly.entity_id
_entity_poly.type
_entity_poly.pdbx_seq_one_letter_code
_entity_poly.pdbx_strand_id
1 'polypeptide(L)'
;LRALWQQCLAAEWQHLLPVLQTLLPVCAQRIAQPAASAVDMLRALTGDDVPDDVSAQLPGAPSLVFVLSGHMLHSARAVRTEHNLWLFFGLPTHPAIFRRSPVGKAELLARLRVLADETSLHVLALLTQHDELSAQEIMSQLGLSQPNASRHLNRLSTAGYVQERRQGGAAKRYRLTPAFIAQTFQALEQYLADRAYAHAPAEPASATPPGVSAELRRLVDPQGRVMQWPSKRKDQLLVLDYLAARFEADTQYTEQEVNTILQRWHQWNDPAFLRRELVDARRLSRTKNGARYWRDLSNLKR
;
A
#
# COMPACT_ATOMS: atom_id res chain seq x y z
N LEU A 1 10.81 -27.69 -17.34
CA LEU A 1 9.81 -26.61 -17.55
C LEU A 1 8.57 -26.74 -16.67
N ARG A 2 7.81 -27.86 -16.66
CA ARG A 2 6.61 -28.01 -15.78
C ARG A 2 6.88 -27.84 -14.28
N ALA A 3 7.94 -28.47 -13.76
CA ALA A 3 8.30 -28.34 -12.34
C ALA A 3 8.66 -26.90 -11.95
N LEU A 4 9.45 -26.21 -12.79
CA LEU A 4 9.79 -24.79 -12.64
C LEU A 4 8.54 -23.90 -12.65
N TRP A 5 7.58 -24.20 -13.53
CA TRP A 5 6.30 -23.50 -13.56
C TRP A 5 5.52 -23.68 -12.25
N GLN A 6 5.29 -24.92 -11.82
CA GLN A 6 4.49 -25.22 -10.63
C GLN A 6 5.12 -24.72 -9.33
N GLN A 7 6.44 -24.82 -9.19
CA GLN A 7 7.13 -24.53 -7.94
C GLN A 7 7.53 -23.06 -7.78
N CYS A 8 7.67 -22.32 -8.89
CA CYS A 8 8.22 -20.96 -8.85
C CYS A 8 7.39 -19.92 -9.60
N LEU A 9 6.91 -20.24 -10.81
CA LEU A 9 6.30 -19.22 -11.69
C LEU A 9 4.78 -19.08 -11.52
N ALA A 10 4.07 -20.15 -11.14
CA ALA A 10 2.61 -20.15 -11.09
C ALA A 10 2.06 -19.20 -10.02
N ALA A 11 2.66 -19.21 -8.82
CA ALA A 11 2.27 -18.31 -7.73
C ALA A 11 2.58 -16.84 -8.07
N GLU A 12 3.76 -16.59 -8.67
CA GLU A 12 4.13 -15.25 -9.14
C GLU A 12 3.16 -14.76 -10.23
N TRP A 13 2.81 -15.62 -11.19
CA TRP A 13 1.85 -15.30 -12.24
C TRP A 13 0.48 -14.97 -11.68
N GLN A 14 -0.04 -15.76 -10.73
CA GLN A 14 -1.32 -15.49 -10.08
C GLN A 14 -1.32 -14.15 -9.33
N HIS A 15 -0.20 -13.78 -8.71
CA HIS A 15 -0.03 -12.49 -8.03
C HIS A 15 0.01 -11.30 -9.01
N LEU A 16 0.74 -11.45 -10.12
CA LEU A 16 0.94 -10.37 -11.10
C LEU A 16 -0.22 -10.22 -12.09
N LEU A 17 -1.00 -11.28 -12.33
CA LEU A 17 -2.05 -11.28 -13.35
C LEU A 17 -3.06 -10.14 -13.18
N PRO A 18 -3.62 -9.84 -11.98
CA PRO A 18 -4.55 -8.71 -11.83
C PRO A 18 -3.90 -7.37 -12.16
N VAL A 19 -2.65 -7.17 -11.76
CA VAL A 19 -1.88 -5.95 -12.08
C VAL A 19 -1.70 -5.82 -13.60
N LEU A 20 -1.26 -6.90 -14.27
CA LEU A 20 -1.08 -6.90 -15.73
C LEU A 20 -2.41 -6.66 -16.46
N GLN A 21 -3.51 -7.27 -16.00
CA GLN A 21 -4.85 -7.05 -16.56
C GLN A 21 -5.29 -5.59 -16.47
N THR A 22 -4.93 -4.85 -15.41
CA THR A 22 -5.25 -3.43 -15.30
C THR A 22 -4.44 -2.55 -16.25
N LEU A 23 -3.27 -3.03 -16.68
CA LEU A 23 -2.38 -2.32 -17.59
C LEU A 23 -2.69 -2.63 -19.06
N LEU A 24 -3.28 -3.78 -19.37
CA LEU A 24 -3.60 -4.20 -20.74
C LEU A 24 -4.49 -3.18 -21.50
N PRO A 25 -5.58 -2.64 -20.94
CA PRO A 25 -6.39 -1.63 -21.62
C PRO A 25 -5.58 -0.37 -21.99
N VAL A 26 -4.66 0.04 -21.11
CA VAL A 26 -3.77 1.18 -21.34
C VAL A 26 -2.83 0.90 -22.51
N CYS A 27 -2.24 -0.30 -22.55
CA CYS A 27 -1.41 -0.74 -23.68
C CYS A 27 -2.23 -0.79 -24.98
N ALA A 28 -3.41 -1.41 -24.96
CA ALA A 28 -4.27 -1.55 -26.12
C ALA A 28 -4.69 -0.18 -26.69
N GLN A 29 -5.07 0.76 -25.81
CA GLN A 29 -5.40 2.12 -26.21
C GLN A 29 -4.23 2.83 -26.88
N ARG A 30 -3.01 2.68 -26.36
CA ARG A 30 -1.80 3.30 -26.96
C ARG A 30 -1.41 2.64 -28.28
N ILE A 31 -1.51 1.32 -28.38
CA ILE A 31 -1.27 0.58 -29.63
C ILE A 31 -2.28 0.98 -30.71
N ALA A 32 -3.51 1.29 -30.34
CA ALA A 32 -4.55 1.74 -31.26
C ALA A 32 -4.35 3.19 -31.76
N GLN A 33 -3.46 3.98 -31.14
CA GLN A 33 -3.15 5.33 -31.62
C GLN A 33 -2.29 5.26 -32.90
N PRO A 34 -2.50 6.16 -33.87
CA PRO A 34 -1.67 6.22 -35.06
C PRO A 34 -0.19 6.46 -34.69
N ALA A 35 0.68 5.54 -35.10
CA ALA A 35 2.13 5.67 -34.94
C ALA A 35 2.80 5.62 -36.32
N ALA A 36 3.87 6.40 -36.50
CA ALA A 36 4.61 6.42 -37.76
C ALA A 36 5.36 5.10 -38.02
N SER A 37 5.69 4.35 -36.96
CA SER A 37 6.35 3.04 -37.06
C SER A 37 6.10 2.18 -35.81
N ALA A 38 6.41 0.88 -35.89
CA ALA A 38 6.40 -0.01 -34.72
C ALA A 38 7.44 0.38 -33.66
N VAL A 39 8.54 1.03 -34.07
CA VAL A 39 9.55 1.60 -33.16
C VAL A 39 8.91 2.74 -32.35
N ASP A 40 8.18 3.65 -33.02
CA ASP A 40 7.53 4.77 -32.35
C ASP A 40 6.43 4.29 -31.40
N MET A 41 5.71 3.24 -31.77
CA MET A 41 4.73 2.59 -30.90
C MET A 41 5.38 1.99 -29.64
N LEU A 42 6.48 1.25 -29.79
CA LEU A 42 7.23 0.70 -28.66
C LEU A 42 7.83 1.80 -27.76
N ARG A 43 8.36 2.87 -28.36
CA ARG A 43 8.86 4.04 -27.63
C ARG A 43 7.73 4.72 -26.85
N ALA A 44 6.54 4.85 -27.44
CA ALA A 44 5.37 5.41 -26.75
C ALA A 44 4.87 4.51 -25.61
N LEU A 45 4.96 3.19 -25.76
CA LEU A 45 4.58 2.22 -24.70
C LEU A 45 5.57 2.21 -23.54
N THR A 46 6.87 2.12 -23.85
CA THR A 46 7.94 1.93 -22.87
C THR A 46 8.45 3.26 -22.28
N GLY A 47 8.24 4.38 -22.97
CA GLY A 47 8.72 5.70 -22.57
C GLY A 47 10.23 5.92 -22.75
N ASP A 48 10.95 4.90 -23.22
CA ASP A 48 12.39 4.82 -23.41
C ASP A 48 12.70 4.48 -24.88
N ASP A 49 13.96 4.67 -25.30
CA ASP A 49 14.38 4.26 -26.64
C ASP A 49 14.39 2.74 -26.82
N VAL A 50 14.03 2.29 -28.02
CA VAL A 50 13.95 0.88 -28.36
C VAL A 50 15.36 0.35 -28.64
N PRO A 51 15.80 -0.74 -27.99
CA PRO A 51 17.11 -1.34 -28.25
C PRO A 51 17.35 -1.64 -29.73
N ASP A 52 18.58 -1.44 -30.20
CA ASP A 52 18.94 -1.59 -31.62
C ASP A 52 18.67 -3.00 -32.16
N ASP A 53 18.88 -4.02 -31.33
CA ASP A 53 18.62 -5.43 -31.66
C ASP A 53 17.12 -5.72 -31.86
N VAL A 54 16.25 -5.01 -31.14
CA VAL A 54 14.80 -5.06 -31.34
C VAL A 54 14.42 -4.28 -32.59
N SER A 55 14.94 -3.06 -32.74
CA SER A 55 14.65 -2.17 -33.87
C SER A 55 15.01 -2.80 -35.21
N ALA A 56 16.16 -3.47 -35.31
CA ALA A 56 16.62 -4.17 -36.51
C ALA A 56 15.70 -5.33 -36.92
N GLN A 57 14.94 -5.91 -35.99
CA GLN A 57 14.04 -7.03 -36.25
C GLN A 57 12.63 -6.59 -36.65
N LEU A 58 12.23 -5.32 -36.50
CA LEU A 58 10.87 -4.85 -36.80
C LEU A 58 10.54 -4.82 -38.31
N PRO A 59 11.44 -4.41 -39.23
CA PRO A 59 11.15 -4.41 -40.66
C PRO A 59 10.78 -5.79 -41.19
N GLY A 60 9.78 -5.85 -42.09
CA GLY A 60 9.37 -7.09 -42.76
C GLY A 60 8.72 -8.14 -41.86
N ALA A 61 8.32 -7.79 -40.63
CA ALA A 61 7.50 -8.68 -39.80
C ALA A 61 6.04 -8.67 -40.32
N PRO A 62 5.47 -9.83 -40.70
CA PRO A 62 4.10 -9.89 -41.22
C PRO A 62 3.04 -9.68 -40.12
N SER A 63 3.39 -9.99 -38.87
CA SER A 63 2.53 -9.84 -37.70
C SER A 63 3.38 -9.50 -36.47
N LEU A 64 2.90 -8.57 -35.64
CA LEU A 64 3.54 -8.14 -34.40
C LEU A 64 2.66 -8.56 -33.21
N VAL A 65 3.25 -9.26 -32.25
CA VAL A 65 2.57 -9.67 -31.01
C VAL A 65 3.22 -8.98 -29.82
N PHE A 66 2.47 -8.11 -29.16
CA PHE A 66 2.93 -7.38 -27.97
C PHE A 66 2.65 -8.17 -26.71
N VAL A 67 3.69 -8.42 -25.91
CA VAL A 67 3.63 -9.19 -24.67
C VAL A 67 4.12 -8.31 -23.52
N LEU A 68 3.18 -7.86 -22.69
CA LEU A 68 3.51 -7.12 -21.46
C LEU A 68 4.13 -8.09 -20.43
N SER A 69 5.29 -7.72 -19.91
CA SER A 69 6.04 -8.49 -18.90
C SER A 69 6.37 -7.62 -17.69
N GLY A 70 5.94 -8.05 -16.51
CA GLY A 70 6.24 -7.38 -15.24
C GLY A 70 7.69 -7.50 -14.78
N HIS A 71 8.48 -8.38 -15.43
CA HIS A 71 9.89 -8.60 -15.10
C HIS A 71 10.85 -7.87 -16.06
N MET A 72 10.33 -7.20 -17.09
CA MET A 72 11.12 -6.45 -18.07
C MET A 72 10.97 -4.95 -17.86
N LEU A 73 11.41 -4.47 -16.70
CA LEU A 73 11.42 -3.02 -16.42
C LEU A 73 12.40 -2.32 -17.39
N HIS A 74 11.94 -1.26 -18.05
CA HIS A 74 12.76 -0.40 -18.94
C HIS A 74 13.49 -1.13 -20.08
N SER A 75 12.97 -2.26 -20.53
CA SER A 75 13.59 -3.02 -21.62
C SER A 75 12.54 -3.69 -22.49
N ALA A 76 12.89 -3.85 -23.76
CA ALA A 76 12.14 -4.63 -24.72
C ALA A 76 13.04 -5.75 -25.28
N ARG A 77 12.44 -6.88 -25.66
CA ARG A 77 13.09 -7.95 -26.42
C ARG A 77 12.19 -8.45 -27.51
N ALA A 78 12.80 -8.82 -28.63
CA ALA A 78 12.11 -9.40 -29.77
C ALA A 78 12.50 -10.86 -29.96
N VAL A 79 11.51 -11.71 -30.26
CA VAL A 79 11.71 -13.09 -30.67
C VAL A 79 10.97 -13.32 -31.98
N ARG A 80 11.71 -13.62 -33.05
CA ARG A 80 11.14 -13.89 -34.37
C ARG A 80 10.79 -15.37 -34.52
N THR A 81 9.60 -15.60 -35.06
CA THR A 81 9.10 -16.91 -35.51
C THR A 81 8.75 -16.85 -37.00
N GLU A 82 8.36 -17.96 -37.60
CA GLU A 82 8.01 -18.03 -39.04
C GLU A 82 6.92 -17.03 -39.46
N HIS A 83 5.97 -16.74 -38.56
CA HIS A 83 4.81 -15.91 -38.88
C HIS A 83 4.63 -14.68 -37.99
N ASN A 84 5.37 -14.58 -36.88
CA ASN A 84 5.17 -13.50 -35.90
C ASN A 84 6.50 -12.99 -35.36
N LEU A 85 6.55 -11.70 -35.06
CA LEU A 85 7.55 -11.11 -34.18
C LEU A 85 6.92 -10.86 -32.81
N TRP A 86 7.42 -11.55 -31.81
CA TRP A 86 6.96 -11.43 -30.42
C TRP A 86 7.79 -10.36 -29.72
N LEU A 87 7.14 -9.32 -29.22
CA LEU A 87 7.76 -8.18 -28.55
C LEU A 87 7.41 -8.22 -27.07
N PHE A 88 8.38 -8.61 -26.25
CA PHE A 88 8.26 -8.60 -24.80
C PHE A 88 8.74 -7.26 -24.25
N PHE A 89 7.93 -6.59 -23.45
CA PHE A 89 8.25 -5.26 -22.92
C PHE A 89 7.65 -5.05 -21.54
N GLY A 90 8.23 -4.15 -20.74
CA GLY A 90 7.58 -3.63 -19.54
C GLY A 90 7.16 -2.17 -19.72
N LEU A 91 6.26 -1.72 -18.86
CA LEU A 91 5.85 -0.32 -18.82
C LEU A 91 6.74 0.47 -17.85
N PRO A 92 6.97 1.76 -18.13
CA PRO A 92 7.67 2.67 -17.22
C PRO A 92 6.73 2.94 -16.04
N THR A 93 6.73 2.05 -15.07
CA THR A 93 5.85 2.09 -13.90
C THR A 93 6.68 1.96 -12.64
N HIS A 94 6.18 2.42 -11.51
CA HIS A 94 6.93 2.36 -10.27
C HIS A 94 7.18 0.88 -9.88
N PRO A 95 8.43 0.43 -9.63
CA PRO A 95 8.76 -0.98 -9.38
C PRO A 95 7.94 -1.64 -8.26
N ALA A 96 7.45 -0.86 -7.30
CA ALA A 96 6.57 -1.35 -6.24
C ALA A 96 5.24 -1.95 -6.75
N ILE A 97 4.81 -1.74 -8.01
CA ILE A 97 3.65 -2.46 -8.56
C ILE A 97 3.92 -3.96 -8.71
N PHE A 98 5.19 -4.33 -8.89
CA PHE A 98 5.63 -5.73 -9.07
C PHE A 98 6.24 -6.31 -7.79
N ARG A 99 6.12 -5.63 -6.65
CA ARG A 99 6.66 -6.14 -5.39
C ARG A 99 5.96 -7.44 -4.98
N ARG A 100 6.73 -8.31 -4.33
CA ARG A 100 6.22 -9.55 -3.74
C ARG A 100 5.63 -9.34 -2.35
N SER A 101 6.19 -8.40 -1.58
CA SER A 101 5.72 -8.14 -0.22
C SER A 101 4.30 -7.56 -0.23
N PRO A 102 3.38 -8.11 0.59
CA PRO A 102 2.01 -7.60 0.66
C PRO A 102 1.98 -6.15 1.16
N VAL A 103 0.92 -5.42 0.81
CA VAL A 103 0.70 -4.08 1.34
C VAL A 103 0.40 -4.19 2.83
N GLY A 104 1.31 -3.69 3.66
CA GLY A 104 1.12 -3.65 5.10
C GLY A 104 -0.02 -2.69 5.50
N LYS A 105 -0.66 -2.93 6.65
CA LYS A 105 -1.80 -2.13 7.15
C LYS A 105 -1.54 -0.62 7.15
N ALA A 106 -0.36 -0.18 7.59
CA ALA A 106 -0.01 1.25 7.66
C ALA A 106 0.06 1.89 6.26
N GLU A 107 0.65 1.17 5.30
CA GLU A 107 0.72 1.61 3.91
C GLU A 107 -0.67 1.62 3.27
N LEU A 108 -1.47 0.57 3.49
CA LEU A 108 -2.86 0.50 3.01
C LEU A 108 -3.69 1.68 3.51
N LEU A 109 -3.60 2.02 4.80
CA LEU A 109 -4.28 3.19 5.37
C LEU A 109 -3.80 4.51 4.76
N ALA A 110 -2.49 4.66 4.53
CA ALA A 110 -1.94 5.86 3.88
C ALA A 110 -2.47 6.01 2.44
N ARG A 111 -2.49 4.90 1.69
CA ARG A 111 -3.04 4.82 0.34
C ARG A 111 -4.53 5.15 0.28
N LEU A 112 -5.33 4.62 1.21
CA LEU A 112 -6.78 4.90 1.29
C LEU A 112 -7.08 6.35 1.68
N ARG A 113 -6.31 6.94 2.59
CA ARG A 113 -6.44 8.37 2.98
C ARG A 113 -6.18 9.34 1.84
N VAL A 114 -5.38 8.95 0.84
CA VAL A 114 -5.18 9.75 -0.38
C VAL A 114 -6.38 9.63 -1.32
N LEU A 115 -7.00 8.46 -1.42
CA LEU A 115 -8.20 8.27 -2.24
C LEU A 115 -9.48 8.85 -1.60
N ALA A 116 -9.54 8.93 -0.27
CA ALA A 116 -10.65 9.52 0.49
C ALA A 116 -10.59 11.06 0.51
N ASP A 117 -10.29 11.68 -0.63
CA ASP A 117 -10.11 13.12 -0.79
C ASP A 117 -10.66 13.54 -2.17
N GLU A 118 -11.62 14.48 -2.17
CA GLU A 118 -12.36 14.87 -3.37
C GLU A 118 -11.46 15.43 -4.47
N THR A 119 -10.55 16.36 -4.13
CA THR A 119 -9.60 16.94 -5.08
C THR A 119 -8.70 15.87 -5.69
N SER A 120 -8.25 14.91 -4.88
CA SER A 120 -7.42 13.81 -5.35
C SER A 120 -8.17 12.92 -6.35
N LEU A 121 -9.46 12.63 -6.11
CA LEU A 121 -10.30 11.90 -7.06
C LEU A 121 -10.52 12.67 -8.36
N HIS A 122 -10.75 13.99 -8.29
CA HIS A 122 -10.87 14.83 -9.48
C HIS A 122 -9.58 14.86 -10.31
N VAL A 123 -8.41 14.96 -9.67
CA VAL A 123 -7.11 14.88 -10.35
C VAL A 123 -6.93 13.52 -11.04
N LEU A 124 -7.26 12.42 -10.35
CA LEU A 124 -7.16 11.08 -10.94
C LEU A 124 -8.12 10.90 -12.12
N ALA A 125 -9.36 11.38 -12.01
CA ALA A 125 -10.37 11.33 -13.07
C ALA A 125 -10.04 12.24 -14.27
N LEU A 126 -9.29 13.31 -14.04
CA LEU A 126 -8.76 14.13 -15.13
C LEU A 126 -7.63 13.39 -15.86
N LEU A 127 -6.74 12.74 -15.11
CA LEU A 127 -5.64 11.95 -15.66
C LEU A 127 -6.06 10.64 -16.34
N THR A 128 -7.33 10.21 -16.25
CA THR A 128 -7.85 9.11 -17.10
C THR A 128 -8.21 9.55 -18.51
N GLN A 129 -8.51 10.84 -18.69
CA GLN A 129 -8.94 11.42 -19.97
C GLN A 129 -7.74 11.86 -20.82
N HIS A 130 -6.57 12.02 -20.21
CA HIS A 130 -5.35 12.49 -20.84
C HIS A 130 -4.19 11.52 -20.55
N ASP A 131 -3.29 11.34 -21.51
CA ASP A 131 -2.13 10.44 -21.31
C ASP A 131 -1.10 11.05 -20.32
N GLU A 132 -0.81 12.35 -20.42
CA GLU A 132 0.00 13.11 -19.45
C GLU A 132 -0.48 14.56 -19.36
N LEU A 133 -0.40 15.15 -18.15
CA LEU A 133 -0.69 16.57 -17.91
C LEU A 133 0.37 17.22 -17.01
N SER A 134 0.62 18.50 -17.19
CA SER A 134 1.40 19.34 -16.29
C SER A 134 0.57 19.81 -15.09
N ALA A 135 1.25 20.30 -14.03
CA ALA A 135 0.56 20.90 -12.89
C ALA A 135 -0.30 22.12 -13.28
N GLN A 136 0.13 22.92 -14.26
CA GLN A 136 -0.60 24.10 -14.73
C GLN A 136 -1.91 23.72 -15.44
N GLU A 137 -1.88 22.69 -16.30
CA GLU A 137 -3.08 22.20 -16.98
C GLU A 137 -4.10 21.65 -15.98
N ILE A 138 -3.63 20.88 -14.98
CA ILE A 138 -4.50 20.36 -13.91
C ILE A 138 -5.12 21.51 -13.11
N MET A 139 -4.32 22.52 -12.75
CA MET A 139 -4.83 23.71 -12.05
C MET A 139 -5.90 24.43 -12.87
N SER A 140 -5.65 24.65 -14.16
CA SER A 140 -6.57 25.33 -15.06
C SER A 140 -7.90 24.60 -15.20
N GLN A 141 -7.87 23.27 -15.36
CA GLN A 141 -9.08 22.48 -15.57
C GLN A 141 -9.90 22.30 -14.29
N LEU A 142 -9.24 22.21 -13.14
CA LEU A 142 -9.92 21.96 -11.85
C LEU A 142 -10.12 23.22 -11.00
N GLY A 143 -9.69 24.40 -11.48
CA GLY A 143 -9.78 25.66 -10.73
C GLY A 143 -8.95 25.67 -9.45
N LEU A 144 -7.84 24.92 -9.40
CA LEU A 144 -7.02 24.77 -8.19
C LEU A 144 -5.93 25.83 -8.11
N SER A 145 -5.64 26.29 -6.89
CA SER A 145 -4.43 27.08 -6.63
C SER A 145 -3.17 26.22 -6.74
N GLN A 146 -2.04 26.83 -7.10
CA GLN A 146 -0.74 26.14 -7.17
C GLN A 146 -0.35 25.38 -5.90
N PRO A 147 -0.42 25.96 -4.67
CA PRO A 147 -0.08 25.22 -3.46
C PRO A 147 -1.05 24.06 -3.19
N ASN A 148 -2.31 24.16 -3.62
CA ASN A 148 -3.27 23.07 -3.48
C ASN A 148 -2.95 21.93 -4.45
N ALA A 149 -2.81 22.22 -5.74
CA ALA A 149 -2.47 21.24 -6.76
C ALA A 149 -1.14 20.52 -6.45
N SER A 150 -0.09 21.27 -6.09
CA SER A 150 1.21 20.69 -5.72
C SER A 150 1.12 19.73 -4.52
N ARG A 151 0.33 20.07 -3.50
CA ARG A 151 0.12 19.20 -2.34
C ARG A 151 -0.55 17.89 -2.73
N HIS A 152 -1.63 17.93 -3.52
CA HIS A 152 -2.34 16.72 -3.96
C HIS A 152 -1.48 15.88 -4.88
N LEU A 153 -0.78 16.48 -5.85
CA LEU A 153 0.14 15.79 -6.75
C LEU A 153 1.27 15.11 -6.00
N ASN A 154 1.90 15.78 -5.02
CA ASN A 154 2.93 15.14 -4.20
C ASN A 154 2.39 13.95 -3.39
N ARG A 155 1.18 14.06 -2.80
CA ARG A 155 0.54 12.96 -2.07
C ARG A 155 0.21 11.78 -3.00
N LEU A 156 -0.36 12.05 -4.17
CA LEU A 156 -0.69 11.04 -5.18
C LEU A 156 0.56 10.36 -5.73
N SER A 157 1.62 11.11 -6.00
CA SER A 157 2.91 10.56 -6.45
C SER A 157 3.58 9.73 -5.36
N THR A 158 3.56 10.18 -4.11
CA THR A 158 4.12 9.43 -2.97
C THR A 158 3.36 8.12 -2.74
N ALA A 159 2.04 8.11 -2.94
CA ALA A 159 1.21 6.91 -2.86
C ALA A 159 1.31 6.01 -4.10
N GLY A 160 2.02 6.43 -5.14
CA GLY A 160 2.23 5.68 -6.38
C GLY A 160 1.09 5.78 -7.40
N TYR A 161 -0.01 6.47 -7.10
CA TYR A 161 -1.15 6.60 -8.03
C TYR A 161 -0.84 7.46 -9.24
N VAL A 162 0.14 8.35 -9.13
CA VAL A 162 0.58 9.22 -10.22
C VAL A 162 2.08 9.09 -10.39
N GLN A 163 2.53 8.92 -11.62
CA GLN A 163 3.93 8.95 -11.98
C GLN A 163 4.32 10.37 -12.38
N GLU A 164 5.46 10.84 -11.88
CA GLU A 164 6.07 12.11 -12.26
C GLU A 164 7.24 11.87 -13.22
N ARG A 165 7.24 12.57 -14.37
CA ARG A 165 8.39 12.62 -15.29
C ARG A 165 8.76 14.07 -15.59
N ARG A 166 10.07 14.34 -15.74
CA ARG A 166 10.55 15.62 -16.27
C ARG A 166 10.70 15.53 -17.78
N GLN A 167 10.12 16.47 -18.50
CA GLN A 167 10.28 16.59 -19.96
C GLN A 167 11.04 17.88 -20.28
N GLY A 168 12.25 17.78 -20.82
CA GLY A 168 12.96 18.88 -21.47
C GLY A 168 13.07 20.20 -20.70
N GLY A 169 13.24 20.18 -19.36
CA GLY A 169 13.35 21.39 -18.53
C GLY A 169 12.84 21.19 -17.10
N ALA A 170 12.36 22.27 -16.46
CA ALA A 170 11.85 22.26 -15.08
C ALA A 170 10.37 21.81 -14.95
N ALA A 171 9.65 21.64 -16.07
CA ALA A 171 8.24 21.28 -16.06
C ALA A 171 8.04 19.78 -15.82
N LYS A 172 7.30 19.46 -14.75
CA LYS A 172 6.89 18.09 -14.40
C LYS A 172 5.61 17.73 -15.16
N ARG A 173 5.57 16.53 -15.71
CA ARG A 173 4.36 15.89 -16.26
C ARG A 173 3.94 14.72 -15.39
N TYR A 174 2.63 14.55 -15.29
CA TYR A 174 1.97 13.60 -14.41
C TYR A 174 1.14 12.62 -15.24
N ARG A 175 1.22 11.35 -14.89
CA ARG A 175 0.54 10.24 -15.56
C ARG A 175 -0.15 9.37 -14.52
N LEU A 176 -1.38 8.94 -14.78
CA LEU A 176 -2.06 7.98 -13.90
C LEU A 176 -1.34 6.62 -13.90
N THR A 177 -1.27 5.98 -12.75
CA THR A 177 -0.80 4.58 -12.61
C THR A 177 -1.94 3.70 -12.08
N PRO A 178 -2.84 3.19 -12.95
CA PRO A 178 -4.04 2.44 -12.54
C PRO A 178 -3.74 1.18 -11.72
N ALA A 179 -2.59 0.55 -12.00
CA ALA A 179 -2.12 -0.64 -11.28
C ALA A 179 -2.06 -0.45 -9.76
N PHE A 180 -1.67 0.73 -9.25
CA PHE A 180 -1.64 0.96 -7.80
C PHE A 180 -3.04 0.99 -7.18
N ILE A 181 -4.04 1.45 -7.92
CA ILE A 181 -5.43 1.47 -7.44
C ILE A 181 -5.90 0.03 -7.27
N ALA A 182 -5.73 -0.81 -8.29
CA ALA A 182 -6.06 -2.22 -8.23
C ALA A 182 -5.32 -2.93 -7.09
N GLN A 183 -4.02 -2.68 -6.94
CA GLN A 183 -3.21 -3.27 -5.87
C GLN A 183 -3.68 -2.83 -4.46
N THR A 184 -4.15 -1.58 -4.31
CA THR A 184 -4.74 -1.08 -3.05
C THR A 184 -6.03 -1.82 -2.71
N PHE A 185 -6.94 -2.00 -3.69
CA PHE A 185 -8.20 -2.71 -3.45
C PHE A 185 -7.99 -4.22 -3.24
N GLN A 186 -7.08 -4.84 -3.99
CA GLN A 186 -6.69 -6.24 -3.77
C GLN A 186 -6.12 -6.43 -2.36
N ALA A 187 -5.27 -5.52 -1.90
CA ALA A 187 -4.76 -5.57 -0.54
C ALA A 187 -5.84 -5.34 0.53
N LEU A 188 -6.85 -4.52 0.23
CA LEU A 188 -8.01 -4.34 1.10
C LEU A 188 -8.84 -5.63 1.17
N GLU A 189 -9.13 -6.26 0.03
CA GLU A 189 -9.83 -7.55 -0.03
C GLU A 189 -9.07 -8.64 0.73
N GLN A 190 -7.76 -8.74 0.54
CA GLN A 190 -6.89 -9.66 1.30
C GLN A 190 -6.96 -9.38 2.80
N TYR A 191 -6.83 -8.11 3.21
CA TYR A 191 -6.94 -7.72 4.61
C TYR A 191 -8.29 -8.11 5.21
N LEU A 192 -9.39 -7.93 4.46
CA LEU A 192 -10.73 -8.30 4.89
C LEU A 192 -10.90 -9.83 4.94
N ALA A 193 -10.36 -10.58 3.97
CA ALA A 193 -10.40 -12.04 3.92
C ALA A 193 -9.58 -12.69 5.04
N ASP A 194 -8.38 -12.15 5.33
CA ASP A 194 -7.53 -12.58 6.44
C ASP A 194 -8.22 -12.36 7.80
N ARG A 195 -9.03 -11.30 7.91
CA ARG A 195 -9.85 -11.03 9.10
C ARG A 195 -11.14 -11.84 9.13
N ALA A 196 -11.70 -12.20 7.98
CA ALA A 196 -12.88 -13.06 7.88
C ALA A 196 -12.61 -14.48 8.42
N TYR A 197 -11.36 -14.93 8.42
CA TYR A 197 -10.94 -16.17 9.12
C TYR A 197 -10.50 -15.94 10.58
N ALA A 198 -10.11 -14.73 10.97
CA ALA A 198 -9.83 -14.39 12.37
C ALA A 198 -11.12 -14.14 13.22
N HIS A 199 -12.29 -14.22 12.59
CA HIS A 199 -13.59 -14.19 13.25
C HIS A 199 -14.35 -15.51 12.99
N ALA A 200 -13.81 -16.60 13.55
CA ALA A 200 -14.68 -17.69 14.02
C ALA A 200 -15.72 -17.09 15.00
N PRO A 201 -16.96 -17.62 15.04
CA PRO A 201 -18.12 -16.86 15.50
C PRO A 201 -17.89 -16.29 16.89
N ALA A 202 -18.16 -14.98 17.02
CA ALA A 202 -18.45 -14.38 18.30
C ALA A 202 -19.48 -15.24 19.03
N GLU A 203 -19.07 -15.87 20.12
CA GLU A 203 -19.99 -16.19 21.20
C GLU A 203 -20.74 -14.90 21.61
N PRO A 204 -22.01 -14.98 21.98
CA PRO A 204 -22.91 -13.84 21.92
C PRO A 204 -22.51 -12.76 22.91
N ALA A 205 -22.66 -11.52 22.45
CA ALA A 205 -22.65 -10.33 23.26
C ALA A 205 -23.69 -10.41 24.38
N SER A 206 -23.27 -10.75 25.60
CA SER A 206 -23.97 -10.37 26.82
C SER A 206 -23.06 -10.50 28.06
N ALA A 207 -22.01 -9.70 28.13
CA ALA A 207 -21.45 -9.27 29.41
C ALA A 207 -20.64 -7.99 29.18
N THR A 208 -20.92 -6.95 29.96
CA THR A 208 -19.98 -5.83 30.16
C THR A 208 -18.58 -6.41 30.35
N PRO A 209 -17.54 -6.00 29.59
CA PRO A 209 -16.19 -6.54 29.81
C PRO A 209 -15.83 -6.31 31.28
N PRO A 210 -15.50 -7.36 32.06
CA PRO A 210 -15.15 -7.20 33.46
C PRO A 210 -13.96 -6.23 33.56
N GLY A 211 -14.13 -5.19 34.40
CA GLY A 211 -13.09 -4.20 34.68
C GLY A 211 -13.11 -2.88 33.88
N VAL A 212 -14.18 -2.57 33.14
CA VAL A 212 -14.37 -1.21 32.55
C VAL A 212 -15.15 -0.32 33.51
N SER A 213 -14.46 0.62 34.17
CA SER A 213 -15.10 1.63 35.03
C SER A 213 -15.96 2.60 34.20
N ALA A 214 -16.95 3.25 34.84
CA ALA A 214 -17.83 4.21 34.16
C ALA A 214 -17.06 5.35 33.46
N GLU A 215 -15.93 5.75 34.04
CA GLU A 215 -15.05 6.81 33.54
C GLU A 215 -14.26 6.38 32.30
N LEU A 216 -13.93 5.08 32.19
CA LEU A 216 -13.19 4.53 31.06
C LEU A 216 -14.05 4.31 29.81
N ARG A 217 -15.38 4.17 29.99
CA ARG A 217 -16.33 3.93 28.88
C ARG A 217 -16.25 4.96 27.76
N ARG A 218 -15.88 6.20 28.06
CA ARG A 218 -15.72 7.27 27.05
C ARG A 218 -14.45 7.15 26.21
N LEU A 219 -13.50 6.30 26.63
CA LEU A 219 -12.17 6.16 26.03
C LEU A 219 -12.00 4.85 25.25
N VAL A 220 -12.92 3.90 25.43
CA VAL A 220 -12.89 2.58 24.79
C VAL A 220 -14.07 2.38 23.84
N ASP A 221 -13.85 1.61 22.78
CA ASP A 221 -14.90 1.21 21.85
C ASP A 221 -15.81 0.11 22.46
N PRO A 222 -16.93 -0.27 21.79
CA PRO A 222 -17.81 -1.33 22.28
C PRO A 222 -17.11 -2.69 22.47
N GLN A 223 -15.93 -2.89 21.87
CA GLN A 223 -15.09 -4.08 22.00
C GLN A 223 -14.05 -3.95 23.14
N GLY A 224 -14.05 -2.85 23.88
CA GLY A 224 -13.14 -2.58 24.99
C GLY A 224 -11.76 -2.07 24.56
N ARG A 225 -11.54 -1.71 23.30
CA ARG A 225 -10.23 -1.22 22.84
C ARG A 225 -10.14 0.29 23.00
N VAL A 226 -9.00 0.78 23.46
CA VAL A 226 -8.76 2.21 23.61
C VAL A 226 -8.76 2.86 22.22
N MET A 227 -9.62 3.86 22.04
CA MET A 227 -9.84 4.51 20.73
C MET A 227 -8.68 5.42 20.33
N GLN A 228 -8.18 6.22 21.28
CA GLN A 228 -7.09 7.17 21.08
C GLN A 228 -6.34 7.41 22.39
N TRP A 229 -5.10 7.90 22.30
CA TRP A 229 -4.33 8.29 23.47
C TRP A 229 -4.90 9.59 24.09
N PRO A 230 -5.31 9.60 25.37
CA PRO A 230 -5.88 10.79 25.98
C PRO A 230 -4.86 11.93 26.16
N SER A 231 -5.30 13.18 26.00
CA SER A 231 -4.47 14.36 26.25
C SER A 231 -4.33 14.72 27.74
N LYS A 232 -5.30 14.33 28.58
CA LYS A 232 -5.29 14.61 30.03
C LYS A 232 -4.56 13.52 30.80
N ARG A 233 -3.66 13.91 31.71
CA ARG A 233 -2.86 12.95 32.51
C ARG A 233 -3.71 11.99 33.33
N LYS A 234 -4.83 12.44 33.89
CA LYS A 234 -5.78 11.58 34.63
C LYS A 234 -6.34 10.45 33.76
N ASP A 235 -6.73 10.78 32.52
CA ASP A 235 -7.27 9.81 31.57
C ASP A 235 -6.19 8.86 31.03
N GLN A 236 -4.96 9.36 30.86
CA GLN A 236 -3.81 8.51 30.51
C GLN A 236 -3.56 7.45 31.60
N LEU A 237 -3.58 7.84 32.88
CA LEU A 237 -3.39 6.90 33.98
C LEU A 237 -4.51 5.84 34.03
N LEU A 238 -5.76 6.24 33.81
CA LEU A 238 -6.88 5.31 33.70
C LEU A 238 -6.68 4.27 32.57
N VAL A 239 -6.21 4.72 31.41
CA VAL A 239 -5.88 3.84 30.28
C VAL A 239 -4.71 2.90 30.63
N LEU A 240 -3.70 3.39 31.33
CA LEU A 240 -2.55 2.58 31.73
C LEU A 240 -2.92 1.53 32.77
N ASP A 241 -3.74 1.87 33.77
CA ASP A 241 -4.29 0.91 34.74
C ASP A 241 -5.10 -0.18 34.03
N TYR A 242 -5.93 0.22 33.07
CA TYR A 242 -6.73 -0.68 32.27
C TYR A 242 -5.89 -1.67 31.44
N LEU A 243 -4.87 -1.17 30.75
CA LEU A 243 -3.97 -1.99 29.93
C LEU A 243 -3.09 -2.90 30.80
N ALA A 244 -2.60 -2.38 31.94
CA ALA A 244 -1.82 -3.16 32.89
C ALA A 244 -2.61 -4.34 33.46
N ALA A 245 -3.93 -4.19 33.61
CA ALA A 245 -4.82 -5.26 34.06
C ALA A 245 -4.90 -6.47 33.09
N ARG A 246 -4.33 -6.36 31.88
CA ARG A 246 -4.25 -7.44 30.87
C ARG A 246 -3.02 -8.33 31.01
N PHE A 247 -2.13 -7.98 31.92
CA PHE A 247 -0.97 -8.79 32.26
C PHE A 247 -1.24 -9.52 33.58
N GLU A 248 -0.95 -10.81 33.58
CA GLU A 248 -1.02 -11.64 34.78
C GLU A 248 0.12 -11.24 35.72
N ALA A 249 -0.18 -11.25 37.02
CA ALA A 249 0.85 -11.10 38.04
C ALA A 249 1.79 -12.31 38.00
N ASP A 250 3.06 -12.11 38.37
CA ASP A 250 4.09 -13.15 38.47
C ASP A 250 4.47 -13.85 37.14
N THR A 251 3.99 -13.35 36.00
CA THR A 251 4.37 -13.82 34.67
C THR A 251 5.37 -12.86 34.00
N GLN A 252 6.44 -13.42 33.43
CA GLN A 252 7.38 -12.66 32.60
C GLN A 252 7.07 -12.83 31.11
N TYR A 253 6.82 -11.70 30.46
CA TYR A 253 6.55 -11.61 29.03
C TYR A 253 7.77 -11.11 28.28
N THR A 254 8.02 -11.69 27.11
CA THR A 254 8.94 -11.14 26.12
C THR A 254 8.36 -9.88 25.47
N GLU A 255 9.21 -9.07 24.85
CA GLU A 255 8.76 -7.91 24.08
C GLU A 255 7.70 -8.24 23.02
N GLN A 256 7.82 -9.38 22.34
CA GLN A 256 6.85 -9.81 21.32
C GLN A 256 5.48 -10.15 21.93
N GLU A 257 5.48 -10.83 23.09
CA GLU A 257 4.25 -11.15 23.80
C GLU A 257 3.54 -9.89 24.31
N VAL A 258 4.30 -8.94 24.88
CA VAL A 258 3.74 -7.65 25.30
C VAL A 258 3.15 -6.88 24.13
N ASN A 259 3.85 -6.83 23.00
CA ASN A 259 3.33 -6.19 21.79
C ASN A 259 2.03 -6.85 21.33
N THR A 260 1.99 -8.18 21.32
CA THR A 260 0.80 -8.97 20.94
C THR A 260 -0.38 -8.67 21.86
N ILE A 261 -0.17 -8.61 23.18
CA ILE A 261 -1.22 -8.26 24.14
C ILE A 261 -1.71 -6.85 23.88
N LEU A 262 -0.82 -5.85 23.85
CA LEU A 262 -1.22 -4.45 23.69
C LEU A 262 -1.97 -4.20 22.38
N GLN A 263 -1.54 -4.81 21.27
CA GLN A 263 -2.20 -4.68 19.97
C GLN A 263 -3.68 -5.12 19.96
N ARG A 264 -4.08 -5.99 20.88
CA ARG A 264 -5.49 -6.41 21.02
C ARG A 264 -6.37 -5.34 21.68
N TRP A 265 -5.77 -4.42 22.44
CA TRP A 265 -6.49 -3.49 23.32
C TRP A 265 -6.40 -2.01 22.91
N HIS A 266 -5.78 -1.66 21.76
CA HIS A 266 -5.73 -0.27 21.27
C HIS A 266 -5.83 -0.18 19.73
N GLN A 267 -6.31 0.95 19.21
CA GLN A 267 -6.58 1.12 17.77
C GLN A 267 -5.42 1.71 16.94
N TRP A 268 -4.52 2.49 17.55
CA TRP A 268 -3.47 3.24 16.83
C TRP A 268 -2.18 2.45 16.53
N ASN A 269 -2.11 1.17 16.89
CA ASN A 269 -1.06 0.21 16.54
C ASN A 269 0.39 0.66 16.85
N ASP A 270 0.59 1.30 18.01
CA ASP A 270 1.91 1.65 18.55
C ASP A 270 2.12 1.00 19.93
N PRO A 271 2.44 -0.31 19.97
CA PRO A 271 2.72 -0.99 21.22
C PRO A 271 4.04 -0.55 21.85
N ALA A 272 4.98 0.01 21.09
CA ALA A 272 6.26 0.48 21.62
C ALA A 272 6.07 1.73 22.51
N PHE A 273 5.24 2.67 22.06
CA PHE A 273 4.82 3.82 22.86
C PHE A 273 4.13 3.38 24.16
N LEU A 274 3.13 2.49 24.06
CA LEU A 274 2.39 2.00 25.23
C LEU A 274 3.27 1.24 26.23
N ARG A 275 4.25 0.46 25.76
CA ARG A 275 5.25 -0.18 26.64
C ARG A 275 6.05 0.84 27.42
N ARG A 276 6.50 1.93 26.77
CA ARG A 276 7.25 3.00 27.43
C ARG A 276 6.40 3.66 28.49
N GLU A 277 5.17 4.06 28.16
CA GLU A 277 4.26 4.69 29.13
C GLU A 277 3.89 3.77 30.31
N LEU A 278 3.68 2.47 30.06
CA LEU A 278 3.42 1.49 31.13
C LEU A 278 4.60 1.31 32.07
N VAL A 279 5.83 1.37 31.55
CA VAL A 279 7.06 1.31 32.38
C VAL A 279 7.28 2.61 33.12
N ASP A 280 7.13 3.75 32.45
CA ASP A 280 7.33 5.08 33.03
C ASP A 280 6.30 5.36 34.15
N ALA A 281 5.06 4.87 33.99
CA ALA A 281 4.01 4.90 35.01
C ALA A 281 4.11 3.78 36.06
N ARG A 282 5.19 2.97 36.03
CA ARG A 282 5.47 1.86 36.96
C ARG A 282 4.36 0.81 37.04
N ARG A 283 3.62 0.61 35.94
CA ARG A 283 2.60 -0.45 35.81
C ARG A 283 3.18 -1.76 35.30
N LEU A 284 4.23 -1.67 34.51
CA LEU A 284 5.09 -2.78 34.14
C LEU A 284 6.53 -2.48 34.56
N SER A 285 7.26 -3.52 34.89
CA SER A 285 8.72 -3.49 35.06
C SER A 285 9.37 -4.16 33.85
N ARG A 286 10.63 -3.80 33.58
CA ARG A 286 11.40 -4.31 32.44
C ARG A 286 12.83 -4.62 32.86
N THR A 287 13.47 -5.61 32.24
CA THR A 287 14.92 -5.82 32.37
C THR A 287 15.71 -4.66 31.75
N LYS A 288 16.94 -4.39 32.21
CA LYS A 288 17.82 -3.33 31.67
C LYS A 288 18.07 -3.46 30.16
N ASN A 289 18.26 -4.69 29.68
CA ASN A 289 18.42 -4.99 28.24
C ASN A 289 17.09 -4.98 27.47
N GLY A 290 15.99 -4.93 28.19
CA GLY A 290 14.68 -4.76 27.63
C GLY A 290 13.98 -5.98 27.06
N ALA A 291 14.58 -7.16 27.23
CA ALA A 291 14.08 -8.42 26.69
C ALA A 291 12.81 -8.94 27.39
N ARG A 292 12.63 -8.61 28.68
CA ARG A 292 11.53 -9.14 29.51
C ARG A 292 10.78 -8.02 30.21
N TYR A 293 9.47 -8.22 30.36
CA TYR A 293 8.52 -7.36 31.04
C TYR A 293 7.69 -8.17 32.03
N TRP A 294 7.27 -7.58 33.14
CA TRP A 294 6.34 -8.21 34.08
C TRP A 294 5.51 -7.16 34.80
N ARG A 295 4.34 -7.57 35.30
CA ARG A 295 3.48 -6.72 36.13
C ARG A 295 3.87 -6.88 37.59
N ASP A 296 4.35 -5.81 38.19
CA ASP A 296 4.73 -5.80 39.60
C ASP A 296 3.55 -5.32 40.47
N LEU A 297 2.99 -6.24 41.25
CA LEU A 297 1.86 -5.95 42.16
C LEU A 297 2.26 -5.04 43.34
N SER A 298 3.55 -4.91 43.64
CA SER A 298 4.03 -4.04 44.72
C SER A 298 3.88 -2.54 44.42
N ASN A 299 3.72 -2.16 43.14
CA ASN A 299 3.59 -0.78 42.70
C ASN A 299 2.15 -0.23 42.69
N LEU A 300 1.13 -1.05 43.00
CA LEU A 300 -0.29 -0.66 42.99
C LEU A 300 -0.78 -0.08 44.34
N LYS A 301 0.06 -0.05 45.38
CA LYS A 301 -0.30 0.37 46.75
C LYS A 301 0.19 1.78 47.15
N ARG A 302 0.48 2.68 46.21
CA ARG A 302 0.84 4.08 46.50
C ARG A 302 0.01 5.08 45.72
#